data_AF-A0A845SP88-F1
#
_entry.id   AF-A0A845SP88-F1
#
_cell.length_a   1.000
_cell.length_b   1.000
_cell.length_c   1.000
_cell.angle_alpha   90.00
_cell.angle_beta   90.00
_cell.angle_gamma   90.00
#
_symmetry.space_group_name_H-M   'P 1'
#
loop_
_entity.id
_entity.type
_entity.pdbx_description
1 polymer ?
#
loop_
_entity_poly.entity_id
_entity_poly.type
_entity_poly.pdbx_seq_one_letter_code
_entity_poly.pdbx_strand_id
1 'polypeptide(L)'
;MTNPKTENHANELLFEYVLDASPEKVWRALSIPALREKWLPDVACAQSEPISSTPEAEICYRMRDDEEPPFLESRVTLQIRPNDMGGTILTIIHRLPDARLNGHSSAAANDDACYLMLAA
;
A
#
# COMPACT_ATOMS: atom_id res chain seq x y z
N MET A 1 -17.79 21.00 -16.02
CA MET A 1 -17.71 19.52 -15.90
C MET A 1 -16.24 19.17 -15.86
N THR A 2 -15.66 19.02 -14.67
CA THR A 2 -14.23 18.72 -14.52
C THR A 2 -14.02 17.23 -14.69
N ASN A 3 -13.32 16.85 -15.74
CA ASN A 3 -12.90 15.48 -16.00
C ASN A 3 -11.95 15.04 -14.86
N PRO A 4 -12.15 13.91 -14.17
CA PRO A 4 -11.09 13.38 -13.33
C PRO A 4 -9.93 12.96 -14.25
N LYS A 5 -8.77 13.55 -14.03
CA LYS A 5 -7.52 13.10 -14.64
C LYS A 5 -7.16 11.80 -13.92
N THR A 6 -7.59 10.66 -14.44
CA THR A 6 -7.14 9.34 -13.96
C THR A 6 -5.70 9.18 -14.42
N GLU A 7 -4.79 9.76 -13.66
CA GLU A 7 -3.37 9.46 -13.75
C GLU A 7 -3.23 8.02 -13.26
N ASN A 8 -3.04 7.10 -14.21
CA ASN A 8 -2.89 5.68 -13.96
C ASN A 8 -1.54 5.42 -13.26
N HIS A 9 -1.53 5.54 -11.93
CA HIS A 9 -0.60 4.82 -11.07
C HIS A 9 -1.30 3.54 -10.60
N ALA A 10 -1.54 2.57 -11.50
CA ALA A 10 -2.27 1.31 -11.19
C ALA A 10 -1.73 0.51 -10.00
N ASN A 11 -0.55 0.83 -9.46
CA ASN A 11 0.13 0.08 -8.42
C ASN A 11 0.33 0.87 -7.11
N GLU A 12 -0.29 2.05 -6.96
CA GLU A 12 -0.17 2.86 -5.74
C GLU A 12 -1.55 3.20 -5.18
N LEU A 13 -1.78 2.86 -3.91
CA LEU A 13 -2.97 3.22 -3.15
C LEU A 13 -2.57 4.21 -2.07
N LEU A 14 -3.24 5.36 -2.04
CA LEU A 14 -3.03 6.40 -1.04
C LEU A 14 -4.26 6.50 -0.15
N PHE A 15 -4.05 6.38 1.16
CA PHE A 15 -5.08 6.57 2.17
C PHE A 15 -4.65 7.67 3.13
N GLU A 16 -5.50 8.66 3.32
CA GLU A 16 -5.26 9.77 4.25
C GLU A 16 -6.26 9.71 5.40
N TYR A 17 -5.75 9.80 6.63
CA TYR A 17 -6.54 9.73 7.85
C TYR A 17 -6.18 10.88 8.80
N VAL A 18 -7.18 11.48 9.43
CA VAL A 18 -7.00 12.45 10.50
C VAL A 18 -7.20 11.75 11.84
N LEU A 19 -6.19 11.81 12.69
CA LEU A 19 -6.16 11.21 14.02
C LEU A 19 -6.16 12.29 15.10
N ASP A 20 -7.01 12.12 16.13
CA ASP A 20 -7.01 12.93 17.35
C ASP A 20 -5.90 12.46 18.31
N ALA A 21 -4.67 12.44 17.82
CA ALA A 21 -3.49 12.04 18.57
C ALA A 21 -2.30 12.89 18.12
N SER A 22 -1.36 13.15 19.03
CA SER A 22 -0.12 13.83 18.67
C SER A 22 0.75 12.95 17.76
N PRO A 23 1.57 13.56 16.88
CA PRO A 23 2.47 12.85 15.98
C PRO A 23 3.37 11.84 16.69
N GLU A 24 3.89 12.22 17.86
CA GLU A 24 4.69 11.34 18.74
C GLU A 24 3.95 10.06 19.14
N LYS A 25 2.66 10.16 19.47
CA LYS A 25 1.85 9.01 19.90
C LYS A 25 1.60 8.07 18.73
N VAL A 26 1.31 8.63 17.55
CA VAL A 26 1.16 7.87 16.31
C VAL A 26 2.48 7.19 15.96
N TRP A 27 3.60 7.91 16.01
CA TRP A 27 4.94 7.38 15.76
C TRP A 27 5.28 6.20 16.68
N ARG A 28 4.96 6.29 17.97
CA ARG A 28 5.14 5.19 18.92
C ARG A 28 4.28 3.98 18.58
N ALA A 29 3.05 4.18 18.13
CA ALA A 29 2.17 3.07 17.71
C ALA A 29 2.68 2.35 16.45
N LEU A 30 3.33 3.08 15.54
CA LEU A 30 3.98 2.51 14.35
C LEU A 30 5.32 1.85 14.69
N SER A 31 6.17 2.51 15.48
CA SER A 31 7.56 2.10 15.69
C SER A 31 7.72 0.99 16.72
N ILE A 32 6.86 0.93 17.75
CA ILE A 32 6.95 -0.07 18.82
C ILE A 32 6.24 -1.36 18.39
N PRO A 33 6.95 -2.49 18.23
CA PRO A 33 6.35 -3.75 17.76
C PRO A 33 5.15 -4.21 18.61
N ALA A 34 5.29 -4.17 19.94
CA ALA A 34 4.22 -4.58 20.86
C ALA A 34 2.93 -3.72 20.79
N LEU A 35 3.02 -2.50 20.26
CA LEU A 35 1.84 -1.67 19.97
C LEU A 35 1.33 -1.91 18.56
N ARG A 36 2.24 -2.09 17.60
CA ARG A 36 1.94 -2.39 16.20
C ARG A 36 1.13 -3.68 16.06
N GLU A 37 1.53 -4.76 16.72
CA GLU A 37 0.87 -6.07 16.66
C GLU A 37 -0.63 -6.04 16.99
N LYS A 38 -1.09 -5.02 17.73
CA LYS A 38 -2.51 -4.85 18.08
C LYS A 38 -3.39 -4.47 16.88
N TRP A 39 -2.83 -3.87 15.84
CA TRP A 39 -3.58 -3.34 14.70
C TRP A 39 -2.94 -3.68 13.34
N LEU A 40 -1.66 -4.07 13.32
CA LEU A 40 -0.94 -4.56 12.16
C LEU A 40 -0.08 -5.76 12.59
N PRO A 41 -0.58 -7.00 12.43
CA PRO A 41 0.11 -8.20 12.86
C PRO A 41 1.35 -8.48 11.99
N ASP A 42 2.40 -9.03 12.61
CA ASP A 42 3.70 -9.23 11.96
C ASP A 42 3.63 -10.19 10.76
N VAL A 43 2.68 -11.12 10.75
CA VAL A 43 2.45 -12.05 9.64
C VAL A 43 2.14 -11.34 8.31
N ALA A 44 1.55 -10.15 8.37
CA ALA A 44 1.31 -9.32 7.18
C ALA A 44 2.56 -8.53 6.74
N CYS A 45 3.55 -8.41 7.62
CA CYS A 45 4.84 -7.79 7.33
C CYS A 45 5.83 -8.88 6.88
N ALA A 46 6.55 -8.62 5.79
CA ALA A 46 7.62 -9.52 5.33
C ALA A 46 8.76 -9.64 6.36
N GLN A 47 8.89 -8.63 7.22
CA GLN A 47 9.94 -8.44 8.22
C GLN A 47 9.40 -7.52 9.33
N SER A 48 9.70 -7.84 10.59
CA SER A 48 9.25 -7.05 11.76
C SER A 48 9.94 -5.68 11.85
N GLU A 49 11.12 -5.55 11.23
CA GLU A 49 11.87 -4.32 11.15
C GLU A 49 11.43 -3.48 9.94
N PRO A 50 11.33 -2.15 10.08
CA PRO A 50 11.03 -1.26 8.96
C PRO A 50 12.19 -1.23 7.97
N ILE A 51 11.88 -1.08 6.68
CA ILE A 51 12.86 -0.86 5.59
C ILE A 51 13.60 0.47 5.81
N SER A 52 12.87 1.49 6.25
CA SER A 52 13.38 2.82 6.55
C SER A 52 12.48 3.50 7.57
N SER A 53 13.06 4.32 8.43
CA SER A 53 12.33 5.06 9.47
C SER A 53 12.97 6.43 9.69
N THR A 54 12.19 7.47 9.46
CA THR A 54 12.50 8.86 9.79
C THR A 54 11.65 9.27 10.98
N PRO A 55 12.26 9.53 12.15
CA PRO A 55 11.55 9.86 13.38
C PRO A 55 10.45 10.89 13.17
N GLU A 56 9.23 10.56 13.62
CA GLU A 56 8.03 11.42 13.61
C GLU A 56 7.57 11.92 12.23
N ALA A 57 8.17 11.44 11.15
CA ALA A 57 7.87 11.91 9.79
C ALA A 57 7.43 10.77 8.87
N GLU A 58 8.16 9.66 8.84
CA GLU A 58 7.90 8.59 7.87
C GLU A 58 8.44 7.24 8.34
N ILE A 59 7.71 6.16 8.10
CA ILE A 59 8.20 4.80 8.28
C ILE A 59 7.73 3.90 7.14
N CYS A 60 8.63 3.07 6.63
CA CYS A 60 8.39 2.19 5.50
C CYS A 60 8.47 0.73 5.94
N TYR A 61 7.44 -0.06 5.63
CA TYR A 61 7.43 -1.51 5.83
C TYR A 61 7.37 -2.26 4.51
N ARG A 62 7.85 -3.50 4.57
CA ARG A 62 7.60 -4.48 3.53
C ARG A 62 6.47 -5.38 3.98
N MET A 63 5.45 -5.54 3.15
CA MET A 63 4.32 -6.42 3.41
C MET A 63 4.31 -7.56 2.40
N ARG A 64 3.81 -8.73 2.82
CA ARG A 64 3.55 -9.85 1.92
C ARG A 64 2.05 -10.01 1.81
N ASP A 65 1.55 -10.03 0.58
CA ASP A 65 0.11 -10.22 0.32
C ASP A 65 -0.26 -11.72 0.29
N ASP A 66 0.67 -12.60 -0.08
CA ASP A 66 0.45 -14.05 -0.17
C ASP A 66 1.24 -14.84 0.89
N GLU A 67 0.64 -15.91 1.39
CA GLU A 67 1.24 -16.86 2.34
C GLU A 67 2.03 -17.99 1.66
N GLU A 68 1.90 -18.16 0.34
CA GLU A 68 2.57 -19.22 -0.44
C GLU A 68 3.43 -18.64 -1.58
N PRO A 69 4.62 -19.21 -1.86
CA PRO A 69 5.47 -18.74 -2.93
C PRO A 69 4.86 -19.06 -4.32
N PRO A 70 4.98 -18.16 -5.31
CA PRO A 70 5.75 -16.91 -5.30
C PRO A 70 5.02 -15.76 -4.60
N PHE A 71 5.55 -15.31 -3.45
CA PHE A 71 4.96 -14.25 -2.64
C PHE A 71 5.03 -12.91 -3.36
N LEU A 72 3.95 -12.13 -3.25
CA LEU A 72 3.91 -10.75 -3.70
C LEU A 72 4.39 -9.81 -2.59
N GLU A 73 5.41 -8.99 -2.87
CA GLU A 73 5.99 -8.06 -1.89
C GLU A 73 5.53 -6.62 -2.13
N SER A 74 4.71 -6.10 -1.24
CA SER A 74 4.26 -4.71 -1.22
C SER A 74 5.16 -3.81 -0.35
N ARG A 75 5.28 -2.53 -0.70
CA ARG A 75 5.93 -1.50 0.12
C ARG A 75 4.88 -0.54 0.66
N VAL A 76 4.76 -0.48 1.99
CA VAL A 76 3.83 0.44 2.66
C VAL A 76 4.61 1.52 3.36
N THR A 77 4.42 2.76 2.92
CA THR A 77 5.01 3.96 3.51
C THR A 77 3.95 4.70 4.32
N LEU A 78 4.18 4.85 5.62
CA LEU A 78 3.31 5.60 6.52
C LEU A 78 3.98 6.93 6.84
N GLN A 79 3.37 8.02 6.38
CA GLN A 79 3.81 9.38 6.65
C GLN A 79 2.97 9.99 7.75
N ILE A 80 3.63 10.68 8.67
CA ILE A 80 3.02 11.36 9.81
C ILE A 80 3.25 12.85 9.61
N ARG A 81 2.17 13.64 9.67
CA ARG A 81 2.25 15.10 9.68
C ARG A 81 1.40 15.68 10.80
N PRO A 82 1.82 16.77 11.45
CA PRO A 82 0.97 17.48 12.39
C PRO A 82 -0.23 18.10 11.64
N ASN A 83 -1.39 18.09 12.28
CA ASN A 83 -2.59 18.82 11.84
C ASN A 83 -2.72 20.16 12.59
N ASP A 84 -3.38 21.14 12.00
CA ASP A 84 -3.63 22.47 12.60
C ASP A 84 -4.40 22.43 13.93
N MET A 85 -5.14 21.34 14.18
CA MET A 85 -5.90 21.13 15.42
C MET A 85 -5.12 20.42 16.54
N GLY A 86 -3.81 20.21 16.37
CA GLY A 86 -2.98 19.44 17.32
C GLY A 86 -3.12 17.92 17.21
N GLY A 87 -3.87 17.46 16.20
CA GLY A 87 -3.94 16.06 15.80
C GLY A 87 -2.83 15.68 14.80
N THR A 88 -2.99 14.54 14.15
CA THR A 88 -2.04 14.01 13.17
C THR A 88 -2.76 13.65 11.88
N ILE A 89 -2.17 14.01 10.75
CA ILE A 89 -2.54 13.48 9.44
C ILE A 89 -1.62 12.29 9.17
N LEU A 90 -2.20 11.09 9.09
CA LEU A 90 -1.52 9.85 8.73
C LEU A 90 -1.82 9.56 7.25
N THR A 91 -0.79 9.57 6.42
CA THR A 91 -0.89 9.19 5.01
C THR A 91 -0.24 7.82 4.82
N ILE A 92 -1.02 6.84 4.37
CA ILE A 92 -0.56 5.48 4.08
C ILE A 92 -0.47 5.34 2.57
N ILE A 93 0.73 5.09 2.08
CA ILE A 93 1.03 4.91 0.67
C ILE A 93 1.41 3.45 0.48
N HIS A 94 0.51 2.67 -0.09
CA HIS A 94 0.72 1.27 -0.43
C HIS A 94 1.15 1.19 -1.88
N ARG A 95 2.40 0.82 -2.12
CA ARG A 95 2.98 0.67 -3.45
C ARG A 95 3.36 -0.77 -3.70
N LEU A 96 2.87 -1.32 -4.80
CA LEU A 96 3.25 -2.65 -5.25
C LEU A 96 4.28 -2.54 -6.40
N PRO A 97 5.58 -2.77 -6.14
CA PRO A 97 6.63 -2.63 -7.16
C PRO A 97 6.64 -3.75 -8.22
N ASP A 98 5.71 -4.71 -8.15
CA ASP A 98 5.75 -5.92 -8.96
C ASP A 98 5.60 -5.66 -10.47
N ALA A 99 6.63 -6.04 -11.23
CA ALA A 99 6.65 -5.95 -12.70
C ALA A 99 5.56 -6.82 -13.36
N ARG A 100 4.99 -7.79 -12.63
CA ARG A 100 3.87 -8.60 -13.09
C ARG A 100 2.61 -7.76 -13.31
N LEU A 101 2.38 -6.71 -12.52
CA LEU A 101 1.25 -5.80 -12.73
C LEU A 101 1.40 -4.93 -13.98
N ASN A 102 2.63 -4.60 -14.36
CA ASN A 102 2.91 -3.89 -15.61
C ASN A 102 2.52 -4.71 -16.87
N GLY A 103 2.34 -6.03 -16.73
CA GLY A 103 1.91 -6.92 -17.82
C GLY A 103 0.40 -7.13 -17.96
N HIS A 104 -0.43 -6.67 -17.00
CA HIS A 104 -1.89 -6.88 -17.04
C HIS A 104 -2.66 -5.73 -17.71
N SER A 105 -1.95 -4.79 -18.33
CA SER A 105 -2.55 -3.83 -19.26
C SER A 105 -2.71 -4.49 -20.62
N SER A 106 -3.68 -5.39 -20.77
CA SER A 106 -4.45 -5.70 -22.01
C SER A 106 -4.91 -7.16 -22.01
N ALA A 107 -6.10 -7.39 -21.46
CA ALA A 107 -7.16 -8.21 -22.05
C ALA A 107 -8.26 -8.28 -20.99
N ALA A 108 -9.33 -7.52 -21.19
CA ALA A 108 -10.57 -7.88 -20.53
C ALA A 108 -10.87 -9.34 -20.91
N ALA A 109 -11.19 -10.19 -19.94
CA ALA A 109 -11.53 -11.60 -20.21
C ALA A 109 -12.85 -11.77 -21.00
N ASN A 110 -13.49 -10.67 -21.38
CA ASN A 110 -14.43 -10.64 -22.50
C ASN A 110 -13.67 -10.08 -23.71
N ASP A 111 -12.90 -10.93 -24.38
CA ASP A 111 -12.69 -10.75 -25.80
C ASP A 111 -13.27 -12.01 -26.40
N ASP A 112 -14.51 -11.91 -26.87
CA ASP A 112 -15.20 -12.93 -27.63
C ASP A 112 -14.51 -13.00 -29.00
N ALA A 113 -13.27 -13.47 -29.02
CA ALA A 113 -12.45 -13.59 -30.21
C ALA A 113 -12.95 -14.78 -31.03
N CYS A 114 -13.87 -14.47 -31.95
CA CYS A 114 -14.28 -15.22 -33.14
C CYS A 114 -13.63 -16.60 -33.33
N TYR A 115 -14.40 -17.66 -33.09
CA TYR A 115 -14.10 -19.00 -33.58
C TYR A 115 -14.09 -19.00 -35.12
N LEU A 116 -12.90 -19.01 -35.72
CA LEU A 116 -12.73 -19.37 -37.14
C LEU A 116 -12.66 -20.91 -37.23
N MET A 117 -13.78 -21.53 -37.61
CA MET A 117 -13.79 -22.93 -38.02
C MET A 117 -13.19 -23.04 -39.43
N LEU A 118 -12.05 -23.74 -39.55
CA LEU A 118 -11.59 -24.28 -40.83
C LEU A 118 -11.99 -25.76 -40.88
N ALA A 119 -13.00 -26.07 -41.70
CA ALA A 119 -13.28 -27.43 -42.12
C ALA A 119 -12.60 -27.68 -43.47
N ALA A 120 -12.03 -28.88 -43.60
CA ALA A 120 -11.19 -29.36 -44.69
C ALA A 120 -11.94 -29.61 -46.01
#